data_AF-A0A7W5E857-F1
#
_entry.id   AF-A0A7W5E857-F1
#
_cell.length_a   1.000
_cell.length_b   1.000
_cell.length_c   1.000
_cell.angle_alpha   90.00
_cell.angle_beta   90.00
_cell.angle_gamma   90.00
#
_symmetry.space_group_name_H-M   'P 1'
#
loop_
_entity.id
_entity.type
_entity.pdbx_description
1 polymer ?
#
loop_
_entity_poly.entity_id
_entity_poly.type
_entity_poly.pdbx_seq_one_letter_code
_entity_poly.pdbx_strand_id
1 'polypeptide(L)'
;MLSIAMAPGAQAIPLSTLLAGGTLNAGGLAFSDFGASYGASDPLRVFNAANIDVTVTSDGAPLGAGLRFDMRGNELAVHGNGVYAFVGLQMSFRVAMLDPALAGLGAALAMESRTIDMRHDDSGVYIADSVRGRPGGNGPVGFPGMGWDWNFPIPSFRTTDLASLAPQPGIWVDKHMLVWAVDRADTVALMVSSQRFSVELPEPGSLPLLAIAALAAAAVLRSKRPAV
;
A
#
# COMPACT_ATOMS: atom_id res chain seq x y z
N MET A 1 -26.91 -10.62 8.26
CA MET A 1 -25.88 -9.58 8.02
C MET A 1 -26.59 -8.26 7.86
N LEU A 2 -26.31 -7.29 8.74
CA LEU A 2 -26.96 -5.99 8.73
C LEU A 2 -26.12 -5.04 7.87
N SER A 3 -26.65 -4.63 6.71
CA SER A 3 -26.01 -3.64 5.84
C SER A 3 -26.69 -2.30 6.08
N ILE A 4 -26.00 -1.38 6.75
CA ILE A 4 -26.46 -0.01 6.94
C ILE A 4 -25.91 0.82 5.78
N ALA A 5 -26.79 1.33 4.93
CA ALA A 5 -26.41 2.30 3.90
C ALA A 5 -26.27 3.68 4.54
N MET A 6 -25.05 4.08 4.86
CA MET A 6 -24.73 5.45 5.27
C MET A 6 -24.40 6.30 4.04
N ALA A 7 -24.86 7.56 4.04
CA ALA A 7 -24.39 8.57 3.09
C ALA A 7 -22.86 8.73 3.20
N PRO A 8 -22.13 8.98 2.10
CA PRO A 8 -20.68 8.85 2.04
C PRO A 8 -19.97 10.06 2.65
N GLY A 9 -20.07 10.23 3.97
CA GLY A 9 -18.97 10.81 4.73
C GLY A 9 -17.97 9.69 4.95
N ALA A 10 -16.72 9.86 4.55
CA ALA A 10 -15.67 8.88 4.83
C ALA A 10 -15.53 8.73 6.36
N GLN A 11 -16.21 7.74 6.93
CA GLN A 11 -16.17 7.48 8.35
C GLN A 11 -14.83 6.82 8.69
N ALA A 12 -14.11 7.42 9.62
CA ALA A 12 -12.94 6.80 10.24
C ALA A 12 -13.39 5.55 11.00
N ILE A 13 -12.78 4.40 10.68
CA ILE A 13 -12.98 3.14 11.38
C ILE A 13 -11.70 2.81 12.16
N PRO A 14 -11.77 2.51 13.46
CA PRO A 14 -10.60 2.08 14.22
C PRO A 14 -9.98 0.82 13.61
N LEU A 15 -8.65 0.76 13.53
CA LEU A 15 -7.92 -0.39 13.00
C LEU A 15 -8.27 -1.68 13.77
N SER A 16 -8.54 -1.58 15.08
CA SER A 16 -9.02 -2.72 15.88
C SER A 16 -10.31 -3.36 15.32
N THR A 17 -11.23 -2.56 14.79
CA THR A 17 -12.46 -3.06 14.14
C THR A 17 -12.15 -3.77 12.82
N LEU A 18 -11.18 -3.27 12.06
CA LEU A 18 -10.76 -3.89 10.80
C LEU A 18 -10.02 -5.21 11.05
N LEU A 19 -9.15 -5.26 12.06
CA LEU A 19 -8.46 -6.48 12.50
C LEU A 19 -9.45 -7.56 13.02
N ALA A 20 -10.65 -7.16 13.45
CA ALA A 20 -11.72 -8.08 13.81
C ALA A 20 -12.54 -8.60 12.60
N GLY A 21 -12.02 -8.43 11.37
CA GLY A 21 -12.67 -8.86 10.13
C GLY A 21 -13.52 -7.78 9.45
N GLY A 22 -13.36 -6.52 9.84
CA GLY A 22 -14.02 -5.39 9.19
C GLY A 22 -13.52 -5.16 7.75
N THR A 23 -14.36 -4.51 6.94
CA THR A 23 -14.06 -4.17 5.54
C THR A 23 -14.38 -2.72 5.26
N LEU A 24 -13.65 -2.11 4.33
CA LEU A 24 -13.89 -0.77 3.82
C LEU A 24 -14.12 -0.81 2.32
N ASN A 25 -14.98 0.06 1.79
CA ASN A 25 -15.23 0.14 0.35
C ASN A 25 -15.15 1.59 -0.11
N ALA A 26 -14.45 1.87 -1.22
CA ALA A 26 -14.62 3.11 -1.99
C ALA A 26 -14.04 3.01 -3.39
N GLY A 27 -14.55 3.85 -4.30
CA GLY A 27 -14.05 3.98 -5.67
C GLY A 27 -13.98 2.66 -6.43
N GLY A 28 -14.95 1.76 -6.20
CA GLY A 28 -14.99 0.44 -6.83
C GLY A 28 -14.00 -0.57 -6.23
N LEU A 29 -13.33 -0.24 -5.12
CA LEU A 29 -12.41 -1.12 -4.41
C LEU A 29 -12.99 -1.55 -3.05
N ALA A 30 -12.64 -2.76 -2.64
CA ALA A 30 -12.83 -3.31 -1.31
C ALA A 30 -11.47 -3.50 -0.63
N PHE A 31 -11.36 -3.04 0.61
CA PHE A 31 -10.23 -3.26 1.50
C PHE A 31 -10.67 -4.21 2.62
N SER A 32 -9.94 -5.31 2.78
CA SER A 32 -10.35 -6.43 3.64
C SER A 32 -9.13 -7.19 4.17
N ASP A 33 -9.36 -8.23 4.98
CA ASP A 33 -8.31 -9.14 5.46
C ASP A 33 -7.15 -8.42 6.16
N PHE A 34 -7.50 -7.45 7.02
CA PHE A 34 -6.51 -6.67 7.76
C PHE A 34 -5.76 -7.55 8.78
N GLY A 35 -4.45 -7.39 8.83
CA GLY A 35 -3.54 -7.98 9.80
C GLY A 35 -2.55 -6.93 10.29
N ALA A 36 -2.03 -7.11 11.50
CA ALA A 36 -1.02 -6.23 12.06
C ALA A 36 -0.06 -6.99 12.98
N SER A 37 1.19 -6.55 13.01
CA SER A 37 2.19 -6.95 14.00
C SER A 37 2.99 -5.73 14.44
N TYR A 38 3.44 -5.74 15.69
CA TYR A 38 4.02 -4.58 16.35
C TYR A 38 5.29 -4.97 17.08
N GLY A 39 6.28 -4.06 17.08
CA GLY A 39 7.49 -4.20 17.87
C GLY A 39 7.92 -2.84 18.43
N ALA A 40 8.51 -2.83 19.62
CA ALA A 40 9.06 -1.63 20.22
C ALA A 40 10.33 -1.96 21.02
N SER A 41 11.20 -0.96 21.21
CA SER A 41 12.36 -1.07 22.08
C SER A 41 11.99 -1.13 23.57
N ASP A 42 10.85 -0.55 23.94
CA ASP A 42 10.31 -0.58 25.30
C ASP A 42 9.44 -1.84 25.47
N PRO A 43 9.85 -2.82 26.30
CA PRO A 43 9.11 -4.07 26.49
C PRO A 43 7.79 -3.88 27.25
N LEU A 44 7.58 -2.74 27.92
CA LEU A 44 6.34 -2.43 28.63
C LEU A 44 5.29 -1.79 27.73
N ARG A 45 5.68 -1.35 26.53
CA ARG A 45 4.78 -0.71 25.60
C ARG A 45 3.87 -1.74 24.93
N VAL A 46 2.57 -1.51 25.05
CA VAL A 46 1.53 -2.37 24.46
C VAL A 46 0.89 -1.65 23.29
N PHE A 47 0.80 -2.33 22.15
CA PHE A 47 0.11 -1.83 20.97
C PHE A 47 -1.40 -1.74 21.20
N ASN A 48 -1.98 -0.59 20.89
CA ASN A 48 -3.42 -0.39 20.89
C ASN A 48 -3.93 0.02 19.50
N ALA A 49 -4.43 -0.96 18.74
CA ALA A 49 -4.97 -0.71 17.40
C ALA A 49 -6.18 0.26 17.38
N ALA A 50 -6.88 0.51 18.50
CA ALA A 50 -7.97 1.50 18.54
C ALA A 50 -7.47 2.95 18.47
N ASN A 51 -6.16 3.16 18.67
CA ASN A 51 -5.50 4.45 18.51
C ASN A 51 -5.16 4.76 17.05
N ILE A 52 -5.45 3.88 16.09
CA ILE A 52 -5.25 4.14 14.67
C ILE A 52 -6.62 4.16 14.00
N ASP A 53 -6.97 5.31 13.42
CA ASP A 53 -8.14 5.44 12.55
C ASP A 53 -7.77 5.15 11.11
N VAL A 54 -8.63 4.41 10.42
CA VAL A 54 -8.53 4.16 8.99
C VAL A 54 -9.71 4.81 8.29
N THR A 55 -9.42 5.79 7.45
CA THR A 55 -10.41 6.51 6.67
C THR A 55 -10.19 6.23 5.20
N VAL A 56 -11.28 5.96 4.47
CA VAL A 56 -11.19 5.78 3.02
C VAL A 56 -11.13 7.15 2.35
N THR A 57 -10.21 7.33 1.41
CA THR A 57 -10.11 8.56 0.61
C THR A 57 -10.63 8.28 -0.79
N SER A 58 -11.61 9.04 -1.26
CA SER A 58 -12.21 8.88 -2.60
C SER A 58 -12.44 10.21 -3.29
N ASP A 59 -11.53 11.17 -3.10
CA ASP A 59 -11.66 12.58 -3.48
C ASP A 59 -11.65 12.86 -5.00
N GLY A 60 -11.83 11.83 -5.83
CA GLY A 60 -11.83 11.97 -7.29
C GLY A 60 -10.47 12.40 -7.87
N ALA A 61 -9.40 12.31 -7.06
CA ALA A 61 -8.05 12.57 -7.52
C ALA A 61 -7.63 11.57 -8.62
N PRO A 62 -6.61 11.91 -9.45
CA PRO A 62 -6.17 11.05 -10.56
C PRO A 62 -5.82 9.62 -10.14
N LEU A 63 -5.45 9.43 -8.88
CA LEU A 63 -4.96 8.18 -8.30
C LEU A 63 -6.04 7.35 -7.59
N GLY A 64 -7.32 7.59 -7.89
CA GLY A 64 -8.42 6.74 -7.43
C GLY A 64 -8.63 6.72 -5.90
N ALA A 65 -9.18 5.63 -5.39
CA ALA A 65 -9.48 5.45 -3.97
C ALA A 65 -8.24 5.06 -3.16
N GLY A 66 -8.26 5.32 -1.86
CA GLY A 66 -7.11 5.09 -0.99
C GLY A 66 -7.47 4.89 0.47
N LEU A 67 -6.45 4.65 1.28
CA LEU A 67 -6.58 4.59 2.73
C LEU A 67 -5.71 5.67 3.35
N ARG A 68 -6.26 6.34 4.36
CA ARG A 68 -5.55 7.22 5.27
C ARG A 68 -5.57 6.58 6.65
N PHE A 69 -4.41 6.53 7.28
CA PHE A 69 -4.18 6.05 8.63
C PHE A 69 -3.83 7.25 9.50
N ASP A 70 -4.65 7.54 10.50
CA ASP A 70 -4.43 8.62 11.46
C ASP A 70 -4.06 8.00 12.82
N MET A 71 -2.84 8.25 13.28
CA MET A 71 -2.31 7.75 14.53
C MET A 71 -2.63 8.74 15.66
N ARG A 72 -3.36 8.26 16.66
CA ARG A 72 -3.78 9.00 17.85
C ARG A 72 -3.01 8.51 19.08
N GLY A 73 -3.10 9.28 20.17
CA GLY A 73 -2.59 8.85 21.47
C GLY A 73 -1.10 8.50 21.51
N ASN A 74 -0.29 9.07 20.61
CA ASN A 74 1.14 8.79 20.49
C ASN A 74 1.47 7.31 20.18
N GLU A 75 0.54 6.58 19.55
CA GLU A 75 0.70 5.13 19.28
C GLU A 75 1.99 4.81 18.52
N LEU A 76 2.37 5.65 17.55
CA LEU A 76 3.64 5.60 16.82
C LEU A 76 4.51 6.83 17.10
N ALA A 77 4.66 7.21 18.38
CA ALA A 77 5.66 8.18 18.81
C ALA A 77 6.75 7.53 19.67
N VAL A 78 7.97 8.06 19.62
CA VAL A 78 9.12 7.56 20.38
C VAL A 78 9.89 8.73 20.95
N HIS A 79 10.37 8.57 22.18
CA HIS A 79 11.34 9.44 22.81
C HIS A 79 12.68 8.71 22.89
N GLY A 80 13.77 9.37 22.51
CA GLY A 80 15.08 8.73 22.54
C GLY A 80 15.54 8.42 23.97
N ASN A 81 16.38 7.38 24.11
CA ASN A 81 16.86 6.89 25.41
C ASN A 81 18.39 7.00 25.57
N GLY A 82 19.08 7.57 24.57
CA GLY A 82 20.53 7.67 24.46
C GLY A 82 21.20 6.41 23.88
N VAL A 83 20.42 5.46 23.35
CA VAL A 83 20.91 4.25 22.69
C VAL A 83 20.22 4.04 21.35
N TYR A 84 18.94 3.64 21.39
CA TYR A 84 18.08 3.45 20.23
C TYR A 84 16.68 3.11 20.76
N ALA A 85 15.77 4.07 20.67
CA ALA A 85 14.37 3.83 20.95
C ALA A 85 13.62 3.71 19.63
N PHE A 86 12.69 2.76 19.53
CA PHE A 86 11.87 2.58 18.33
C PHE A 86 10.47 2.06 18.62
N VAL A 87 9.60 2.29 17.65
CA VAL A 87 8.31 1.63 17.50
C VAL A 87 8.08 1.30 16.04
N GLY A 88 7.66 0.07 15.79
CA GLY A 88 7.42 -0.48 14.47
C GLY A 88 6.02 -1.07 14.38
N LEU A 89 5.33 -0.80 13.28
CA LEU A 89 4.05 -1.39 12.95
C LEU A 89 4.09 -1.93 11.52
N GLN A 90 3.89 -3.23 11.37
CA GLN A 90 3.66 -3.87 10.08
C GLN A 90 2.17 -4.15 9.95
N MET A 91 1.55 -3.67 8.89
CA MET A 91 0.15 -3.93 8.56
C MET A 91 0.06 -4.68 7.24
N SER A 92 -0.89 -5.59 7.12
CA SER A 92 -1.24 -6.23 5.85
C SER A 92 -2.73 -6.08 5.59
N PHE A 93 -3.15 -5.93 4.35
CA PHE A 93 -4.55 -5.98 3.95
C PHE A 93 -4.66 -6.35 2.48
N ARG A 94 -5.84 -6.81 2.09
CA ARG A 94 -6.19 -7.12 0.71
C ARG A 94 -6.96 -5.95 0.10
N VAL A 95 -6.61 -5.60 -1.14
CA VAL A 95 -7.36 -4.66 -1.98
C VAL A 95 -7.90 -5.44 -3.17
N ALA A 96 -9.21 -5.35 -3.42
CA ALA A 96 -9.84 -6.05 -4.53
C ALA A 96 -10.83 -5.14 -5.27
N MET A 97 -10.99 -5.36 -6.57
CA MET A 97 -12.06 -4.72 -7.33
C MET A 97 -13.41 -5.31 -6.91
N LEU A 98 -14.39 -4.43 -6.67
CA LEU A 98 -15.77 -4.82 -6.36
C LEU A 98 -16.49 -5.40 -7.58
N ASP A 99 -16.17 -4.91 -8.78
CA ASP A 99 -16.68 -5.46 -10.03
C ASP A 99 -15.66 -6.43 -10.65
N PRO A 100 -15.88 -7.76 -10.56
CA PRO A 100 -14.99 -8.75 -11.14
C PRO A 100 -14.98 -8.73 -12.67
N ALA A 101 -15.99 -8.14 -13.33
CA ALA A 101 -16.01 -8.01 -14.78
C ALA A 101 -14.88 -7.12 -15.31
N LEU A 102 -14.47 -6.11 -14.53
CA LEU A 102 -13.34 -5.24 -14.88
C LEU A 102 -12.02 -6.01 -14.95
N ALA A 103 -11.81 -6.98 -14.04
CA ALA A 103 -10.62 -7.85 -14.10
C ALA A 103 -10.58 -8.66 -15.41
N GLY A 104 -11.74 -9.14 -15.88
CA GLY A 104 -11.87 -9.86 -17.14
C GLY A 104 -11.60 -9.00 -18.38
N LEU A 105 -11.73 -7.68 -18.25
CA LEU A 105 -11.38 -6.69 -19.29
C LEU A 105 -9.90 -6.29 -19.27
N GLY A 106 -9.08 -6.93 -18.42
CA GLY A 106 -7.66 -6.62 -18.28
C GLY A 106 -7.38 -5.41 -17.41
N ALA A 107 -8.34 -4.96 -16.58
CA ALA A 107 -8.09 -3.90 -15.63
C ALA A 107 -7.02 -4.32 -14.62
N ALA A 108 -6.03 -3.46 -14.41
CA ALA A 108 -4.95 -3.67 -13.46
C ALA A 108 -5.09 -2.72 -12.28
N LEU A 109 -4.83 -3.24 -11.07
CA LEU A 109 -4.76 -2.42 -9.88
C LEU A 109 -3.33 -1.89 -9.72
N ALA A 110 -3.18 -0.58 -9.80
CA ALA A 110 -1.96 0.15 -9.52
C ALA A 110 -2.05 0.80 -8.13
N MET A 111 -0.90 0.99 -7.50
CA MET A 111 -0.75 1.61 -6.16
C MET A 111 0.42 2.58 -6.20
N GLU A 112 0.21 3.84 -5.82
CA GLU A 112 1.38 4.71 -5.62
C GLU A 112 1.95 4.42 -4.22
N SER A 113 3.03 3.63 -4.15
CA SER A 113 3.81 3.54 -2.92
C SER A 113 4.76 4.72 -2.83
N ARG A 114 4.71 5.42 -1.70
CA ARG A 114 5.73 6.41 -1.36
C ARG A 114 6.53 5.85 -0.20
N THR A 115 7.80 5.57 -0.46
CA THR A 115 8.74 5.38 0.65
C THR A 115 8.99 6.74 1.26
N ILE A 116 8.63 6.90 2.53
CA ILE A 116 8.97 8.09 3.31
C ILE A 116 10.17 7.70 4.16
N ASP A 117 11.29 8.38 3.98
CA ASP A 117 12.49 8.25 4.82
C ASP A 117 12.87 9.65 5.30
N MET A 118 12.33 10.03 6.45
CA MET A 118 12.63 11.30 7.10
C MET A 118 13.65 11.02 8.20
N ARG A 119 14.93 11.15 7.87
CA ARG A 119 16.03 10.99 8.83
C ARG A 119 16.57 12.35 9.21
N HIS A 120 16.77 12.55 10.51
CA HIS A 120 17.57 13.64 11.04
C HIS A 120 18.57 13.03 12.01
N ASP A 121 19.83 12.89 11.55
CA ASP A 121 20.97 12.31 12.25
C ASP A 121 20.64 11.02 13.04
N ASP A 122 20.06 11.18 14.22
CA ASP A 122 19.79 10.19 15.25
C ASP A 122 18.30 9.82 15.42
N SER A 123 17.40 10.36 14.60
CA SER A 123 15.97 10.11 14.69
C SER A 123 15.26 10.13 13.33
N GLY A 124 14.07 9.53 13.26
CA GLY A 124 13.34 9.53 12.00
C GLY A 124 12.09 8.66 11.90
N VAL A 125 11.50 8.72 10.71
CA VAL A 125 10.34 7.92 10.29
C VAL A 125 10.67 7.23 8.97
N TYR A 126 10.37 5.94 8.91
CA TYR A 126 10.47 5.12 7.72
C TYR A 126 9.11 4.48 7.43
N ILE A 127 8.62 4.64 6.21
CA ILE A 127 7.41 3.98 5.70
C ILE A 127 7.75 3.32 4.38
N ALA A 128 7.39 2.05 4.22
CA ALA A 128 7.49 1.36 2.94
C ALA A 128 6.34 0.40 2.73
N ASP A 129 5.97 0.20 1.47
CA ASP A 129 4.95 -0.77 1.09
C ASP A 129 5.54 -1.84 0.17
N SER A 130 4.99 -3.04 0.27
CA SER A 130 5.19 -4.10 -0.71
C SER A 130 3.85 -4.63 -1.18
N VAL A 131 3.78 -5.05 -2.45
CA VAL A 131 2.55 -5.52 -3.09
C VAL A 131 2.76 -6.91 -3.65
N ARG A 132 1.78 -7.79 -3.48
CA ARG A 132 1.82 -9.18 -3.95
C ARG A 132 0.45 -9.66 -4.42
N GLY A 133 0.41 -10.63 -5.33
CA GLY A 133 -0.84 -11.16 -5.91
C GLY A 133 -1.57 -12.21 -5.07
N ARG A 134 -1.00 -12.68 -3.96
CA ARG A 134 -1.56 -13.79 -3.15
C ARG A 134 -1.30 -13.62 -1.65
N PRO A 135 -2.13 -14.22 -0.78
CA PRO A 135 -1.83 -14.26 0.65
C PRO A 135 -0.57 -15.08 0.95
N GLY A 136 0.10 -14.79 2.07
CA GLY A 136 1.10 -15.70 2.66
C GLY A 136 2.49 -15.74 2.02
N GLY A 137 2.96 -14.65 1.41
CA GLY A 137 4.39 -14.51 1.06
C GLY A 137 5.16 -13.80 2.18
N ASN A 138 6.45 -14.07 2.34
CA ASN A 138 7.31 -13.25 3.20
C ASN A 138 7.49 -11.86 2.55
N GLY A 139 6.56 -10.93 2.80
CA GLY A 139 6.82 -9.48 2.71
C GLY A 139 7.90 -9.09 3.74
N PRO A 140 8.53 -7.91 3.63
CA PRO A 140 9.82 -7.62 4.25
C PRO A 140 9.89 -8.11 5.71
N VAL A 141 10.84 -9.02 5.88
CA VAL A 141 11.42 -9.57 7.11
C VAL A 141 10.94 -8.83 8.37
N GLY A 142 10.23 -9.55 9.25
CA GLY A 142 9.72 -9.00 10.51
C GLY A 142 10.82 -8.24 11.25
N PHE A 143 10.44 -7.18 11.99
CA PHE A 143 11.35 -6.30 12.74
C PHE A 143 12.48 -7.12 13.39
N PRO A 144 13.67 -7.21 12.79
CA PRO A 144 14.64 -8.19 13.23
C PRO A 144 15.27 -7.63 14.49
N GLY A 145 15.01 -8.31 15.61
CA GLY A 145 16.01 -8.32 16.67
C GLY A 145 17.32 -8.82 16.08
N MET A 146 18.41 -8.10 16.36
CA MET A 146 19.82 -8.46 16.16
C MET A 146 20.40 -8.16 14.76
N GLY A 147 21.10 -7.02 14.66
CA GLY A 147 22.08 -6.74 13.60
C GLY A 147 21.81 -5.49 12.76
N TRP A 148 21.58 -4.32 13.37
CA TRP A 148 21.53 -3.06 12.64
C TRP A 148 22.94 -2.47 12.53
N ASP A 149 23.58 -2.66 11.38
CA ASP A 149 24.71 -1.81 10.99
C ASP A 149 24.10 -0.48 10.50
N TRP A 150 24.50 0.64 11.11
CA TRP A 150 24.11 2.00 10.72
C TRP A 150 24.43 2.31 9.25
N ASN A 151 25.37 1.55 8.68
CA ASN A 151 25.75 1.58 7.28
C ASN A 151 24.90 0.69 6.38
N PHE A 152 23.71 0.21 6.79
CA PHE A 152 22.79 -0.32 5.80
C PHE A 152 22.50 0.81 4.80
N PRO A 153 22.96 0.75 3.52
CA PRO A 153 22.17 1.39 2.51
C PRO A 153 20.81 0.72 2.72
N ILE A 154 19.76 1.48 3.08
CA ILE A 154 18.42 0.99 2.75
C ILE A 154 18.59 0.66 1.26
N PRO A 155 18.69 -0.61 0.84
CA PRO A 155 18.95 -0.89 -0.56
C PRO A 155 17.69 -0.36 -1.18
N SER A 156 17.80 0.80 -1.86
CA SER A 156 16.68 1.66 -2.26
C SER A 156 15.53 0.74 -2.57
N PHE A 157 14.62 0.57 -1.61
CA PHE A 157 13.66 -0.52 -1.73
C PHE A 157 12.95 -0.14 -2.99
N ARG A 158 13.10 -0.96 -4.04
CA ARG A 158 12.45 -0.66 -5.29
C ARG A 158 10.99 -0.62 -4.89
N THR A 159 10.45 0.59 -4.79
CA THR A 159 9.04 0.86 -4.95
C THR A 159 8.69 -0.04 -6.12
N THR A 160 8.01 -1.14 -5.83
CA THR A 160 7.72 -2.09 -6.87
C THR A 160 6.73 -1.34 -7.73
N ASP A 161 7.27 -0.75 -8.80
CA ASP A 161 6.49 -0.06 -9.79
C ASP A 161 5.49 -1.10 -10.27
N LEU A 162 4.19 -0.86 -10.03
CA LEU A 162 3.17 -1.88 -10.25
C LEU A 162 3.04 -2.27 -11.72
N ALA A 163 3.76 -1.57 -12.60
CA ALA A 163 4.06 -1.95 -13.97
C ALA A 163 4.55 -3.41 -14.15
N SER A 164 4.88 -4.14 -13.08
CA SER A 164 5.30 -5.55 -13.15
C SER A 164 4.26 -6.60 -12.73
N LEU A 165 3.09 -6.21 -12.20
CA LEU A 165 2.05 -7.19 -11.83
C LEU A 165 1.11 -7.45 -13.01
N ALA A 166 0.90 -8.72 -13.33
CA ALA A 166 -0.15 -9.10 -14.27
C ALA A 166 -1.52 -8.62 -13.75
N PRO A 167 -2.46 -8.21 -14.63
CA PRO A 167 -3.81 -7.84 -14.25
C PRO A 167 -4.45 -8.92 -13.38
N GLN A 168 -4.96 -8.55 -12.21
CA GLN A 168 -5.55 -9.46 -11.24
C GLN A 168 -6.67 -8.76 -10.46
N PRO A 169 -7.71 -9.49 -10.02
CA PRO A 169 -8.88 -8.90 -9.36
C PRO A 169 -8.60 -8.34 -7.97
N GLY A 170 -7.42 -8.63 -7.41
CA GLY A 170 -6.97 -8.03 -6.16
C GLY A 170 -5.52 -8.32 -5.85
N ILE A 171 -4.98 -7.53 -4.93
CA ILE A 171 -3.61 -7.58 -4.44
C ILE A 171 -3.61 -7.60 -2.91
N TRP A 172 -2.51 -8.06 -2.35
CA TRP A 172 -2.19 -7.94 -0.93
C TRP A 172 -1.11 -6.89 -0.80
N VAL A 173 -1.29 -6.00 0.16
CA VAL A 173 -0.35 -4.93 0.49
C VAL A 173 0.18 -5.17 1.88
N ASP A 174 1.49 -5.11 2.05
CA ASP A 174 2.14 -5.04 3.35
C ASP A 174 2.76 -3.65 3.52
N LYS A 175 2.32 -2.91 4.54
CA LYS A 175 2.85 -1.60 4.92
C LYS A 175 3.72 -1.77 6.16
N HIS A 176 4.94 -1.26 6.09
CA HIS A 176 5.89 -1.22 7.19
C HIS A 176 6.09 0.22 7.62
N MET A 177 5.91 0.50 8.89
CA MET A 177 6.15 1.81 9.49
C MET A 177 7.11 1.64 10.66
N LEU A 178 8.14 2.45 10.71
CA LEU A 178 9.13 2.50 11.79
C LEU A 178 9.34 3.94 12.18
N VAL A 179 9.32 4.21 13.48
CA VAL A 179 9.69 5.50 14.07
C VAL A 179 10.80 5.23 15.07
N TRP A 180 11.88 6.01 15.01
CA TRP A 180 13.00 5.85 15.93
C TRP A 180 13.56 7.19 16.39
N ALA A 181 14.23 7.15 17.54
CA ALA A 181 15.00 8.25 18.10
C ALA A 181 16.11 7.69 19.01
N VAL A 182 17.32 8.21 18.88
CA VAL A 182 18.46 7.82 19.72
C VAL A 182 18.64 8.82 20.85
N ASP A 183 18.75 10.10 20.52
CA ASP A 183 19.06 11.13 21.50
C ASP A 183 17.94 11.36 22.52
N ARG A 184 18.31 11.52 23.80
CA ARG A 184 17.33 11.73 24.88
C ARG A 184 16.54 13.03 24.77
N ALA A 185 16.95 13.96 23.91
CA ALA A 185 16.19 15.17 23.63
C ALA A 185 15.16 14.96 22.51
N ASP A 186 15.32 13.90 21.72
CA ASP A 186 14.54 13.70 20.51
C ASP A 186 13.18 13.08 20.82
N THR A 187 12.18 13.59 20.12
CA THR A 187 10.84 13.00 20.09
C THR A 187 10.37 12.99 18.65
N VAL A 188 10.06 11.81 18.15
CA VAL A 188 9.56 11.63 16.78
C VAL A 188 8.23 10.92 16.82
N ALA A 189 7.30 11.35 15.96
CA ALA A 189 5.99 10.75 15.85
C ALA A 189 5.56 10.63 14.40
N LEU A 190 4.99 9.48 14.05
CA LEU A 190 4.21 9.33 12.83
C LEU A 190 2.75 9.59 13.18
N MET A 191 2.20 10.70 12.67
CA MET A 191 0.81 11.11 12.93
C MET A 191 -0.14 10.62 11.84
N VAL A 192 0.31 10.58 10.59
CA VAL A 192 -0.52 10.28 9.43
C VAL A 192 0.28 9.51 8.38
N SER A 193 -0.30 8.45 7.83
CA SER A 193 0.16 7.80 6.61
C SER A 193 -1.00 7.68 5.64
N SER A 194 -0.74 7.80 4.33
CA SER A 194 -1.75 7.57 3.31
C SER A 194 -1.18 6.83 2.11
N GLN A 195 -2.06 6.19 1.38
CA GLN A 195 -1.75 5.43 0.17
C GLN A 195 -2.96 5.47 -0.76
N ARG A 196 -2.72 5.41 -2.07
CA ARG A 196 -3.76 5.47 -3.09
C ARG A 196 -3.60 4.36 -4.12
N PHE A 197 -4.74 3.96 -4.69
CA PHE A 197 -4.88 2.88 -5.66
C PHE A 197 -5.67 3.36 -6.87
N SER A 198 -5.09 3.17 -8.04
CA SER A 198 -5.76 3.43 -9.32
C SER A 198 -6.12 2.11 -9.99
N VAL A 199 -7.23 2.11 -10.72
CA VAL A 199 -7.59 1.03 -11.62
C VAL A 199 -7.26 1.49 -13.03
N GLU A 200 -6.25 0.87 -13.63
CA GLU A 200 -5.89 1.12 -15.03
C GLU A 200 -6.76 0.25 -15.92
N LEU A 201 -7.61 0.89 -16.72
CA LEU A 201 -8.37 0.23 -17.77
C LEU A 201 -7.54 0.26 -19.05
N PRO A 202 -7.38 -0.87 -19.77
CA PRO A 202 -6.80 -0.85 -21.11
C PRO A 202 -7.56 0.15 -21.97
N GLU A 203 -6.86 1.10 -22.60
CA GLU A 203 -7.54 2.06 -23.46
C GLU A 203 -8.32 1.31 -24.55
N PRO A 204 -9.63 1.52 -24.68
CA PRO A 204 -10.47 0.78 -25.62
C PRO A 204 -10.04 0.95 -27.09
N GLY A 205 -9.18 1.92 -27.41
CA GLY A 205 -8.66 2.18 -28.75
C GLY A 205 -7.40 1.42 -29.15
N SER A 206 -6.62 0.89 -28.20
CA SER A 206 -5.30 0.30 -28.50
C SER A 206 -5.40 -1.03 -29.25
N LEU A 207 -6.36 -1.88 -28.90
CA LEU A 207 -6.57 -3.19 -29.54
C LEU A 207 -7.11 -3.08 -30.99
N PRO A 208 -8.14 -2.25 -31.28
CA PRO A 208 -8.55 -2.01 -32.67
C PRO A 208 -7.44 -1.40 -33.51
N LEU A 209 -6.64 -0.47 -32.95
CA LEU A 209 -5.53 0.16 -33.68
C LEU A 209 -4.41 -0.84 -34.01
N LEU A 210 -4.07 -1.74 -33.09
CA LEU A 210 -3.13 -2.85 -33.36
C LEU A 210 -3.67 -3.81 -34.42
N ALA A 211 -4.96 -4.15 -34.37
CA ALA A 211 -5.58 -4.99 -35.38
C ALA A 211 -5.60 -4.32 -36.77
N ILE A 212 -5.93 -3.03 -36.83
CA ILE A 212 -5.91 -2.23 -38.07
C ILE A 212 -4.46 -2.10 -38.60
N ALA A 213 -3.49 -1.84 -37.73
CA ALA A 213 -2.07 -1.78 -38.11
C ALA A 213 -1.57 -3.12 -38.65
N ALA A 214 -1.95 -4.25 -38.04
CA ALA A 214 -1.61 -5.59 -38.49
C ALA A 214 -2.26 -5.92 -39.85
N LEU A 215 -3.53 -5.55 -40.04
CA LEU A 215 -4.23 -5.68 -41.32
C LEU A 215 -3.58 -4.82 -42.43
N ALA A 216 -3.20 -3.59 -42.11
CA ALA A 216 -2.50 -2.70 -43.04
C ALA A 216 -1.11 -3.26 -43.43
N ALA A 217 -0.34 -3.78 -42.46
CA ALA A 217 0.94 -4.42 -42.72
C ALA A 217 0.80 -5.68 -43.59
N ALA A 218 -0.22 -6.52 -43.33
CA ALA A 218 -0.51 -7.70 -44.13
C ALA A 218 -0.90 -7.35 -45.58
N ALA A 219 -1.66 -6.27 -45.80
CA ALA A 219 -2.01 -5.80 -47.14
C ALA A 219 -0.79 -5.32 -47.95
N VAL A 220 0.14 -4.59 -47.31
CA VAL A 220 1.40 -4.14 -47.94
C VAL A 220 2.33 -5.31 -48.26
N LEU A 221 2.39 -6.33 -47.41
CA LEU A 221 3.19 -7.53 -47.68
C LEU A 221 2.63 -8.36 -48.85
N ARG A 222 1.30 -8.36 -49.04
CA ARG A 222 0.62 -9.10 -50.11
C ARG A 222 0.84 -8.46 -51.49
N SER A 223 0.99 -7.14 -51.57
CA SER A 223 1.25 -6.42 -52.84
C SER A 223 2.68 -6.56 -53.35
N LYS A 224 3.61 -7.10 -52.56
CA LYS A 224 5.01 -7.33 -52.94
C LYS A 224 5.32 -8.74 -53.48
N ARG A 225 4.32 -9.59 -53.74
CA ARG A 225 4.58 -10.87 -54.44
C ARG A 225 4.82 -10.59 -55.94
N PRO A 226 6.03 -10.80 -56.47
CA PRO A 226 6.26 -10.71 -57.91
C PRO A 226 5.48 -11.83 -58.61
N ALA A 227 4.79 -11.50 -59.69
CA ALA A 227 4.19 -12.48 -60.57
C ALA A 227 5.32 -13.28 -61.23
N VAL A 228 5.32 -14.60 -61.00
CA VAL A 228 6.13 -15.59 -61.71
C VAL A 228 5.26 -16.27 -62.74
#